data_AF-A0A920I0W8-F1
#
_entry.id   AF-A0A920I0W8-F1
#
_cell.length_a   1.000
_cell.length_b   1.000
_cell.length_c   1.000
_cell.angle_alpha   90.00
_cell.angle_beta   90.00
_cell.angle_gamma   90.00
#
_symmetry.space_group_name_H-M   'P 1'
#
loop_
_entity.id
_entity.type
_entity.pdbx_description
1 polymer ?
#
loop_
_entity_poly.entity_id
_entity_poly.type
_entity_poly.pdbx_seq_one_letter_code
_entity_poly.pdbx_strand_id
1 'polypeptide(L)' 'MAQIQFVLGGARSGKSAHAEGLAEAAGSNPIYIATAEIFDQEMESRIELHRERRGPHWQLVEAPLDLPEALQKPTIWTA' A
#
# COMPACT_ATOMS: atom_id res chain seq x y z
N MET A 1 -17.62 -14.63 0.54
CA MET A 1 -17.73 -13.15 0.61
C MET A 1 -16.34 -12.59 0.88
N ALA A 2 -15.98 -11.46 0.28
CA ALA A 2 -14.72 -10.78 0.60
C ALA A 2 -14.81 -10.13 1.98
N GLN A 3 -13.74 -10.20 2.77
CA GLN A 3 -13.64 -9.43 4.03
C GLN A 3 -13.03 -8.06 3.75
N ILE A 4 -13.65 -7.01 4.30
CA ILE A 4 -13.15 -5.64 4.22
C ILE A 4 -12.86 -5.18 5.64
N GLN A 5 -11.65 -4.68 5.86
CA GLN A 5 -11.21 -4.13 7.14
C GLN A 5 -10.88 -2.65 6.98
N PHE A 6 -11.33 -1.83 7.93
CA PHE A 6 -11.08 -0.40 7.92
C PHE A 6 -10.21 -0.04 9.12
N VAL A 7 -9.00 0.45 8.85
CA VAL A 7 -8.01 0.80 9.86
C VAL A 7 -7.91 2.32 9.97
N LEU A 8 -8.14 2.86 11.16
CA LEU A 8 -8.11 4.29 11.46
C LEU A 8 -7.08 4.62 12.55
N GLY A 9 -6.65 5.87 12.58
CA GLY A 9 -5.74 6.38 13.61
C GLY A 9 -5.10 7.71 13.22
N GLY A 10 -4.54 8.40 14.22
CA GLY A 10 -3.85 9.68 14.04
C GLY A 10 -2.65 9.62 13.10
N ALA A 11 -2.06 10.78 12.82
CA ALA A 11 -0.80 10.85 12.11
C ALA A 11 0.29 10.11 12.92
N ARG A 12 1.10 9.29 12.25
CA ARG A 12 2.21 8.52 12.86
C ARG A 12 1.79 7.53 13.96
N SER A 13 0.52 7.13 14.03
CA SER A 13 0.02 6.15 15.02
C SER A 13 0.33 4.68 14.70
N GLY A 14 1.06 4.40 13.61
CA GLY A 14 1.37 3.02 13.18
C GLY A 14 0.28 2.30 12.38
N LYS A 15 -0.81 2.99 11.97
CA LYS A 15 -1.92 2.35 11.22
C LYS A 15 -1.49 1.60 9.96
N SER A 16 -0.55 2.14 9.19
CA SER A 16 -0.08 1.49 7.96
C SER A 16 0.67 0.20 8.26
N ALA A 17 1.52 0.19 9.28
CA ALA A 17 2.24 -1.02 9.69
C ALA A 17 1.28 -2.10 10.22
N HIS A 18 0.23 -1.71 10.95
CA HIS A 18 -0.81 -2.65 11.38
C HIS A 18 -1.59 -3.24 10.19
N ALA A 19 -2.01 -2.41 9.24
CA ALA A 19 -2.72 -2.86 8.04
C ALA A 19 -1.86 -3.78 7.16
N GLU A 20 -0.55 -3.49 7.05
CA GLU A 20 0.41 -4.35 6.34
C GLU A 20 0.52 -5.73 6.98
N GLY A 21 0.64 -5.81 8.32
CA GLY A 21 0.69 -7.09 9.03
C GLY A 21 -0.59 -7.92 8.88
N LEU A 22 -1.75 -7.27 8.80
CA LEU A 22 -3.02 -7.97 8.50
C LEU A 22 -3.03 -8.53 7.07
N ALA A 23 -2.49 -7.78 6.10
CA ALA A 23 -2.40 -8.22 4.72
C ALA A 23 -1.44 -9.41 4.56
N GLU A 24 -0.27 -9.37 5.22
CA GLU A 24 0.69 -10.48 5.23
C GLU A 24 0.12 -11.74 5.89
N ALA A 25 -0.65 -11.59 6.98
CA ALA A 25 -1.31 -12.71 7.62
C ALA A 25 -2.42 -13.33 6.75
N ALA A 26 -2.97 -12.57 5.80
CA ALA A 26 -4.05 -13.02 4.92
C ALA A 26 -3.56 -13.70 3.63
N GLY A 27 -2.30 -13.48 3.20
CA GLY A 27 -1.78 -14.08 1.97
C GLY A 27 -0.32 -13.75 1.65
N SER A 28 0.25 -14.48 0.69
CA SER A 28 1.69 -14.45 0.38
C SER A 28 2.14 -13.38 -0.64
N ASN A 29 1.19 -12.71 -1.32
CA ASN A 29 1.51 -11.73 -2.37
C ASN A 29 0.60 -10.49 -2.24
N PRO A 30 0.77 -9.69 -1.17
CA PRO A 30 -0.04 -8.51 -0.92
C PRO A 30 0.20 -7.40 -1.95
N ILE A 31 -0.87 -6.70 -2.31
CA ILE A 31 -0.84 -5.56 -3.24
C ILE A 31 -1.07 -4.28 -2.44
N TYR A 32 -0.16 -3.32 -2.56
CA TYR A 32 -0.29 -1.99 -2.02
C TYR A 32 -0.79 -1.03 -3.10
N ILE A 33 -1.95 -0.41 -2.87
CA ILE A 33 -2.48 0.64 -3.76
C ILE A 33 -2.20 2.00 -3.12
N ALA A 34 -1.27 2.75 -3.71
CA ALA A 34 -0.92 4.09 -3.28
C ALA A 34 -1.84 5.12 -3.94
N THR A 35 -2.66 5.80 -3.16
CA THR A 35 -3.58 6.84 -3.64
C THR A 35 -3.06 8.26 -3.38
N ALA A 36 -1.89 8.41 -2.79
CA ALA A 36 -1.30 9.71 -2.50
C ALA A 36 -0.30 10.09 -3.58
N GLU A 37 -0.35 11.34 -4.05
CA GLU A 37 0.67 11.93 -4.90
C GLU A 37 1.85 12.44 -4.05
N ILE A 38 3.08 12.22 -4.54
CA ILE A 38 4.31 12.62 -3.86
C ILE A 38 4.63 14.06 -4.23
N PHE A 39 4.59 14.97 -3.25
CA PHE A 39 4.83 16.39 -3.48
C PHE A 39 6.12 16.92 -2.84
N ASP A 40 6.79 16.13 -1.99
CA ASP A 40 8.00 16.54 -1.29
C ASP A 40 9.00 15.38 -1.06
N GLN A 41 10.28 15.73 -0.85
CA GLN A 41 11.39 14.79 -0.64
C GLN A 41 11.30 14.02 0.69
N GLU A 42 10.61 14.57 1.71
CA GLU A 42 10.38 13.86 2.97
C GLU A 42 9.45 12.67 2.73
N MET A 43 8.40 12.87 1.93
CA MET A 43 7.43 11.86 1.56
C MET A 43 8.07 10.77 0.69
N GLU A 44 8.92 11.16 -0.27
CA GLU A 44 9.69 10.22 -1.09
C GLU A 44 10.57 9.30 -0.25
N SER A 45 11.42 9.87 0.61
CA SER A 45 12.31 9.12 1.51
C SER A 45 11.52 8.17 2.41
N ARG A 46 10.34 8.60 2.87
CA ARG A 46 9.47 7.77 3.70
C ARG A 46 8.86 6.62 2.89
N ILE A 47 8.45 6.85 1.65
CA ILE A 47 7.90 5.80 0.79
C ILE A 47 8.95 4.73 0.52
N GLU A 48 10.21 5.12 0.27
CA GLU A 48 11.32 4.18 0.12
C GLU A 48 11.45 3.28 1.34
N LEU A 49 11.50 3.86 2.56
CA LEU A 49 11.54 3.07 3.79
C LEU A 49 10.35 2.10 3.93
N HIS A 50 9.15 2.50 3.50
CA HIS A 50 7.99 1.61 3.52
C HIS A 50 8.10 0.50 2.47
N ARG A 51 8.64 0.79 1.29
CA ARG A 51 8.90 -0.21 0.24
C ARG A 51 9.94 -1.23 0.70
N GLU A 52 11.04 -0.76 1.31
CA GLU A 52 12.08 -1.62 1.86
C GLU A 52 11.54 -2.54 2.96
N ARG A 53 10.73 -2.03 3.89
CA ARG A 53 10.11 -2.82 4.96
C ARG A 53 9.26 -3.97 4.41
N ARG A 54 8.48 -3.70 3.37
CA ARG A 54 7.60 -4.67 2.71
C ARG A 54 8.39 -5.75 1.96
N GLY A 55 9.51 -5.39 1.36
CA GLY A 55 10.33 -6.32 0.59
C GLY A 55 9.71 -6.71 -0.77
N PRO A 56 10.36 -7.61 -1.51
CA PRO A 56 10.11 -7.82 -2.95
C PRO A 56 8.82 -8.58 -3.29
N HIS A 57 8.19 -9.21 -2.30
CA HIS A 57 6.95 -9.97 -2.48
C HIS A 57 5.70 -9.07 -2.50
N TRP A 58 5.85 -7.79 -2.14
CA TRP A 58 4.78 -6.81 -2.24
C TRP A 58 4.73 -6.20 -3.63
N GLN A 59 3.52 -6.12 -4.18
CA GLN A 59 3.27 -5.40 -5.42
C GLN A 59 2.82 -3.97 -5.10
N LEU A 60 3.24 -3.01 -5.92
CA LEU A 60 2.84 -1.61 -5.81
C LEU A 60 2.02 -1.23 -7.04
N VAL A 61 0.85 -0.64 -6.80
CA VAL A 61 0.01 0.00 -7.82
C VAL A 61 -0.22 1.45 -7.39
N GLU A 62 0.13 2.40 -8.24
CA GLU A 62 -0.14 3.82 -8.00
C GLU A 62 -1.48 4.19 -8.65
N ALA A 63 -2.40 4.72 -7.85
CA ALA A 63 -3.75 5.07 -8.27
C ALA A 63 -4.21 6.35 -7.56
N PRO A 64 -3.58 7.51 -7.86
CA PRO A 64 -3.91 8.77 -7.19
C PRO A 64 -5.35 9.25 -7.47
N LEU A 65 -5.90 8.91 -8.64
CA LEU A 65 -7.20 9.40 -9.09
C LEU A 65 -8.21 8.27 -9.41
N ASP A 66 -7.78 7.16 -10.01
CA ASP A 66 -8.67 6.07 -10.42
C ASP A 66 -8.49 4.79 -9.60
N LEU A 67 -8.95 4.85 -8.34
CA LEU A 67 -8.99 3.68 -7.47
C LEU A 67 -9.93 2.56 -7.97
N PRO A 68 -11.13 2.84 -8.53
CA PRO A 68 -11.99 1.79 -9.06
C PRO A 68 -11.34 0.93 -10.14
N GLU A 69 -10.58 1.53 -11.07
CA GLU A 69 -9.85 0.78 -12.10
C GLU A 69 -8.75 -0.09 -11.47
N ALA A 70 -7.95 0.49 -10.55
CA ALA A 70 -6.87 -0.21 -9.86
C ALA A 70 -7.34 -1.45 -9.07
N LEU A 71 -8.56 -1.41 -8.52
CA LEU A 71 -9.18 -2.54 -7.82
C LEU A 71 -9.62 -3.67 -8.76
N GLN A 72 -9.97 -3.37 -10.01
CA GLN A 72 -10.43 -4.37 -10.99
C GLN A 72 -9.28 -5.01 -11.76
N LYS A 73 -8.24 -4.24 -12.05
CA LYS A 73 -7.05 -4.65 -12.80
C LYS A 73 -5.82 -4.01 -12.16
N PRO A 74 -5.24 -4.62 -11.11
CA PRO A 74 -3.95 -4.15 -10.62
C PRO A 74 -2.94 -4.31 -11.77
N THR A 75 -2.56 -3.22 -12.42
CA THR A 75 -1.47 -3.22 -13.40
C THR A 75 -0.20 -3.42 -12.60
N ILE A 76 0.29 -4.66 -12.58
CA ILE A 76 1.47 -5.04 -11.82
C ILE A 76 2.68 -4.40 -12.50
N TRP A 77 3.36 -3.49 -11.80
CA TRP A 77 4.64 -2.97 -12.29
C TRP A 77 5.65 -4.12 -12.28
N THR A 78 6.07 -4.58 -13.46
CA THR A 78 7.21 -5.48 -13.62
C THR A 78 8.39 -4.60 -14.02
N ALA A 79 9.39 -4.50 -13.15
CA ALA A 79 10.66 -3.85 -13.47
C ALA A 79 11.40 -4.61 -14.58
#